data_AF-A0A1H5TXG4-F1
#
_entry.id   AF-A0A1H5TXG4-F1
#
_cell.length_a   1.000
_cell.length_b   1.000
_cell.length_c   1.000
_cell.angle_alpha   90.00
_cell.angle_beta   90.00
_cell.angle_gamma   90.00
#
_symmetry.space_group_name_H-M   'P 1'
#
loop_
_entity.id
_entity.type
_entity.pdbx_description
1 polymer ?
#
loop_
_entity_poly.entity_id
_entity_poly.type
_entity_poly.pdbx_seq_one_letter_code
_entity_poly.pdbx_strand_id
1 'polypeptide(L)'
;MSLRFSGHDTFHCKQQWLLKGIRLIEEEGNTAFNNTSDAIKTLGVGKNMVSSVKYWLESFNITNNHKISQIGKLLLSQNGFDPYLEDEGTLWLLQFHLCHSKYASIFNLIFCKYFNDKVNYDFTEEKILNFLKRHLEDNNIKAMSSNTLSNDFKVFTRSYVSSVRESKTLEDDFNSPLLELNLIEKSDNNTFKINKTNRIIPPNIFAYSVLLICESENSRSLSFRLIQETIGNYFCLSNDSLEEHIHQLNFISPLFVYNEDAGTANIQIKDYDENDKVNLLRRHYEN
;
A
#
# COMPACT_ATOMS: atom_id res chain seq x y z
N MET A 1 -2.66 -18.65 -4.61
CA MET A 1 -3.18 -17.48 -3.86
C MET A 1 -4.39 -16.96 -4.63
N SER A 2 -5.54 -16.75 -3.98
CA SER A 2 -6.72 -16.23 -4.68
C SER A 2 -6.54 -14.74 -4.95
N LEU A 3 -6.63 -14.32 -6.21
CA LEU A 3 -6.74 -12.90 -6.53
C LEU A 3 -8.11 -12.38 -6.11
N ARG A 4 -8.16 -11.13 -5.67
CA ARG A 4 -9.37 -10.43 -5.26
C ARG A 4 -9.49 -9.14 -6.07
N PHE A 5 -10.55 -9.10 -6.85
CA PHE A 5 -11.04 -7.92 -7.53
C PHE A 5 -12.43 -7.60 -6.99
N SER A 6 -12.81 -6.33 -6.93
CA SER A 6 -14.00 -5.83 -6.23
C SER A 6 -13.94 -5.95 -4.69
N GLY A 7 -15.04 -5.56 -4.02
CA GLY A 7 -15.18 -5.48 -2.56
C GLY A 7 -15.12 -4.06 -2.01
N HIS A 8 -14.60 -3.12 -2.81
CA HIS A 8 -14.60 -1.68 -2.52
C HIS A 8 -15.87 -0.95 -3.04
N ASP A 9 -16.80 -1.66 -3.68
CA ASP A 9 -18.05 -1.10 -4.23
C ASP A 9 -17.84 0.17 -5.08
N THR A 10 -16.78 0.18 -5.91
CA THR A 10 -16.36 1.31 -6.77
C THR A 10 -15.86 2.58 -6.06
N PHE A 11 -15.70 2.54 -4.73
CA PHE A 11 -15.13 3.64 -3.96
C PHE A 11 -13.63 3.47 -3.71
N HIS A 12 -12.84 4.51 -3.99
CA HIS A 12 -11.48 4.61 -3.47
C HIS A 12 -11.49 4.87 -1.95
N CYS A 13 -10.37 4.58 -1.29
CA CYS A 13 -10.25 4.83 0.14
C CYS A 13 -10.29 6.33 0.45
N LYS A 14 -10.93 6.70 1.56
CA LYS A 14 -10.87 8.04 2.15
C LYS A 14 -10.13 7.96 3.48
N GLN A 15 -9.26 8.91 3.81
CA GLN A 15 -8.52 8.96 5.08
C GLN A 15 -9.43 8.77 6.29
N GLN A 16 -10.55 9.50 6.33
CA GLN A 16 -11.54 9.41 7.40
C GLN A 16 -12.15 8.01 7.57
N TRP A 17 -12.15 7.17 6.54
CA TRP A 17 -12.64 5.78 6.65
C TRP A 17 -11.70 4.92 7.49
N LEU A 18 -10.38 5.12 7.37
CA LEU A 18 -9.41 4.40 8.18
C LEU A 18 -9.53 4.82 9.65
N LEU A 19 -9.61 6.13 9.91
CA LEU A 19 -9.73 6.69 11.26
C LEU A 19 -11.04 6.29 11.95
N LYS A 20 -12.18 6.48 11.28
CA LYS A 20 -13.47 6.10 11.87
C LYS A 20 -13.63 4.59 11.97
N GLY A 21 -13.09 3.86 11.00
CA GLY A 21 -13.15 2.40 10.96
C GLY A 21 -12.42 1.75 12.13
N ILE A 22 -11.23 2.25 12.49
CA ILE A 22 -10.52 1.73 13.67
C ILE A 22 -11.21 2.13 14.97
N ARG A 23 -11.67 3.39 15.12
CA ARG A 23 -12.40 3.86 16.31
C ARG A 23 -13.67 3.06 16.55
N LEU A 24 -14.43 2.76 15.50
CA LEU A 24 -15.59 1.88 15.56
C LEU A 24 -15.26 0.50 16.16
N ILE A 25 -14.15 -0.11 15.76
CA ILE A 25 -13.73 -1.42 16.31
C ILE A 25 -13.25 -1.30 17.76
N GLU A 26 -12.59 -0.20 18.13
CA GLU A 26 -12.16 0.04 19.52
C GLU A 26 -13.36 0.21 20.47
N GLU A 27 -14.41 0.89 20.02
CA GLU A 27 -15.61 1.18 20.82
C GLU A 27 -16.60 0.01 20.87
N GLU A 28 -16.87 -0.64 19.74
CA GLU A 28 -17.93 -1.65 19.60
C GLU A 28 -17.39 -3.09 19.46
N GLY A 29 -16.07 -3.26 19.40
CA GLY A 29 -15.40 -4.56 19.27
C GLY A 29 -15.33 -5.11 17.85
N ASN A 30 -14.75 -6.31 17.70
CA ASN A 30 -14.44 -6.92 16.40
C ASN A 30 -15.67 -7.25 15.52
N THR A 31 -16.87 -7.21 16.09
CA THR A 31 -18.14 -7.46 15.38
C THR A 31 -18.85 -6.18 14.95
N ALA A 32 -18.25 -5.00 15.15
CA ALA A 32 -18.90 -3.71 14.90
C ALA A 32 -19.51 -3.59 13.48
N PHE A 33 -18.79 -4.08 12.47
CA PHE A 33 -19.27 -4.06 11.09
C PHE A 33 -20.43 -5.02 10.78
N ASN A 34 -20.79 -5.94 11.69
CA ASN A 34 -21.91 -6.87 11.50
C ASN A 34 -23.25 -6.17 11.75
N ASN A 35 -23.29 -5.13 12.58
CA ASN A 35 -24.48 -4.30 12.79
C ASN A 35 -24.43 -3.09 11.84
N THR A 36 -24.94 -3.27 10.63
CA THR A 36 -24.87 -2.24 9.59
C THR A 36 -25.57 -0.95 9.99
N SER A 37 -26.64 -0.99 10.78
CA SER A 37 -27.37 0.21 11.20
C SER A 37 -26.50 1.12 12.08
N ASP A 38 -25.82 0.52 13.06
CA ASP A 38 -24.99 1.27 13.99
C ASP A 38 -23.67 1.68 13.33
N ALA A 39 -23.06 0.81 12.52
CA ALA A 39 -21.91 1.16 11.70
C ALA A 39 -22.20 2.35 10.75
N ILE A 40 -23.38 2.42 10.13
CA ILE A 40 -23.80 3.57 9.30
C ILE A 40 -23.78 4.87 10.13
N LYS A 41 -24.36 4.84 11.33
CA LYS A 41 -24.43 6.01 12.21
C LYS A 41 -23.05 6.47 12.67
N THR A 42 -22.23 5.53 13.16
CA THR A 42 -20.91 5.82 13.74
C THR A 42 -19.92 6.27 12.66
N LEU A 43 -19.88 5.61 11.50
CA LEU A 43 -19.01 6.00 10.39
C LEU A 43 -19.52 7.28 9.68
N GLY A 44 -20.82 7.55 9.74
CA GLY A 44 -21.47 8.64 9.02
C GLY A 44 -21.41 8.43 7.50
N VAL A 45 -21.60 7.20 7.03
CA VAL A 45 -21.52 6.82 5.61
C VAL A 45 -22.75 6.03 5.17
N GLY A 46 -22.99 5.96 3.86
CA GLY A 46 -24.08 5.16 3.31
C GLY A 46 -23.87 3.65 3.49
N LYS A 47 -24.95 2.86 3.39
CA LYS A 47 -24.93 1.39 3.55
C LYS A 47 -23.85 0.68 2.72
N ASN A 48 -23.72 1.05 1.44
CA ASN A 48 -22.73 0.45 0.54
C ASN A 48 -21.29 0.88 0.83
N MET A 49 -21.09 1.99 1.55
CA MET A 49 -19.75 2.44 1.93
C MET A 49 -19.21 1.68 3.14
N VAL A 50 -20.09 1.10 3.98
CA VAL A 50 -19.66 0.29 5.13
C VAL A 50 -18.82 -0.91 4.69
N SER A 51 -19.21 -1.59 3.62
CA SER A 51 -18.42 -2.67 3.00
C SER A 51 -17.09 -2.15 2.46
N SER A 52 -17.07 -0.99 1.81
CA SER A 52 -15.83 -0.37 1.31
C SER A 52 -14.88 0.02 2.44
N VAL A 53 -15.37 0.59 3.54
CA VAL A 53 -14.56 0.92 4.73
C VAL A 53 -13.86 -0.34 5.24
N LYS A 54 -14.64 -1.41 5.44
CA LYS A 54 -14.12 -2.71 5.88
C LYS A 54 -13.08 -3.28 4.89
N TYR A 55 -13.35 -3.16 3.60
CA TYR A 55 -12.43 -3.60 2.54
C TYR A 55 -11.09 -2.87 2.61
N TRP A 56 -11.10 -1.55 2.81
CA TRP A 56 -9.88 -0.74 2.84
C TRP A 56 -9.07 -0.97 4.11
N LEU A 57 -9.71 -1.13 5.27
CA LEU A 57 -9.01 -1.50 6.51
C LEU A 57 -8.20 -2.80 6.35
N GLU A 58 -8.79 -3.83 5.72
CA GLU A 58 -8.08 -5.09 5.42
C GLU A 58 -7.00 -4.91 4.34
N SER A 59 -7.27 -4.10 3.31
CA SER A 59 -6.34 -3.87 2.20
C SER A 59 -5.03 -3.20 2.67
N PHE A 60 -5.16 -2.24 3.58
CA PHE A 60 -4.04 -1.55 4.22
C PHE A 60 -3.45 -2.31 5.42
N ASN A 61 -3.95 -3.52 5.71
CA ASN A 61 -3.55 -4.32 6.86
C ASN A 61 -3.75 -3.60 8.20
N ILE A 62 -4.65 -2.61 8.28
CA ILE A 62 -5.06 -1.97 9.54
C ILE A 62 -5.91 -2.95 10.36
N THR A 63 -6.71 -3.76 9.67
CA THR A 63 -7.36 -4.93 10.26
C THR A 63 -6.91 -6.21 9.57
N ASN A 64 -7.00 -7.31 10.30
CA ASN A 64 -6.85 -8.66 9.78
C ASN A 64 -7.97 -9.52 10.35
N ASN A 65 -8.81 -10.08 9.48
CA ASN A 65 -9.99 -10.85 9.86
C ASN A 65 -10.89 -10.07 10.84
N HIS A 66 -11.09 -8.78 10.55
CA HIS A 66 -11.99 -7.86 11.25
C HIS A 66 -11.53 -7.49 12.67
N LYS A 67 -10.29 -7.84 13.02
CA LYS A 67 -9.62 -7.40 14.25
C LYS A 67 -8.56 -6.39 13.90
N ILE A 68 -8.35 -5.39 14.75
CA ILE A 68 -7.24 -4.44 14.57
C ILE A 68 -5.92 -5.23 14.58
N SER A 69 -5.14 -5.08 13.52
CA SER A 69 -3.84 -5.73 13.37
C SER A 69 -2.80 -5.07 14.30
N GLN A 70 -1.60 -5.66 14.38
CA GLN A 70 -0.51 -5.05 15.14
C GLN A 70 -0.13 -3.68 14.57
N ILE A 71 0.01 -3.54 13.24
CA ILE A 71 0.33 -2.26 12.61
C ILE A 71 -0.82 -1.25 12.76
N GLY A 72 -2.08 -1.70 12.66
CA GLY A 72 -3.23 -0.84 12.89
C GLY A 72 -3.25 -0.25 14.31
N LYS A 73 -2.89 -1.07 15.31
CA LYS A 73 -2.74 -0.62 16.71
C LYS A 73 -1.56 0.32 16.90
N LEU A 74 -0.43 0.03 16.27
CA LEU A 74 0.77 0.86 16.41
C LEU A 74 0.59 2.24 15.76
N LEU A 75 -0.13 2.32 14.65
CA LEU A 75 -0.28 3.57 13.89
C LEU A 75 -1.54 4.34 14.30
N LEU A 76 -2.73 3.76 14.11
CA LEU A 76 -3.99 4.51 14.05
C LEU A 76 -4.89 4.36 15.29
N SER A 77 -4.56 3.47 16.22
CA SER A 77 -5.28 3.37 17.50
C SER A 77 -5.19 4.67 18.30
N GLN A 78 -6.02 4.84 19.31
CA GLN A 78 -6.11 6.12 20.03
C GLN A 78 -4.78 6.56 20.67
N ASN A 79 -3.95 5.60 21.07
CA ASN A 79 -2.59 5.81 21.59
C ASN A 79 -1.51 5.35 20.59
N GLY A 80 -1.87 5.26 19.30
CA GLY A 80 -0.93 4.94 18.23
C GLY A 80 0.01 6.11 17.94
N PHE A 81 1.01 5.87 17.11
CA PHE A 81 2.00 6.86 16.72
C PHE A 81 1.45 7.97 15.82
N ASP A 82 0.45 7.67 14.99
CA ASP A 82 -0.18 8.62 14.06
C ASP A 82 -1.71 8.45 14.05
N PRO A 83 -2.39 8.78 15.16
CA PRO A 83 -3.83 8.51 15.33
C PRO A 83 -4.74 9.31 14.40
N TYR A 84 -4.19 10.28 13.65
CA TYR A 84 -4.92 11.17 12.76
C TYR A 84 -4.52 11.04 11.28
N LEU A 85 -3.54 10.16 10.97
CA LEU A 85 -3.00 9.95 9.63
C LEU A 85 -2.45 11.25 9.03
N GLU A 86 -1.59 11.94 9.78
CA GLU A 86 -0.99 13.23 9.39
C GLU A 86 0.48 13.10 8.96
N ASP A 87 1.13 11.97 9.25
CA ASP A 87 2.53 11.76 8.94
C ASP A 87 2.73 11.03 7.59
N GLU A 88 3.57 11.58 6.73
CA GLU A 88 3.86 11.03 5.40
C GLU A 88 4.44 9.60 5.48
N GLY A 89 5.23 9.29 6.51
CA GLY A 89 5.76 7.96 6.78
C GLY A 89 4.65 6.92 6.96
N THR A 90 3.54 7.30 7.59
CA THR A 90 2.35 6.45 7.69
C THR A 90 1.75 6.18 6.31
N LEU A 91 1.71 7.17 5.43
CA LEU A 91 1.22 6.99 4.05
C LEU A 91 2.11 6.02 3.26
N TRP A 92 3.43 6.09 3.43
CA TRP A 92 4.37 5.12 2.85
C TRP A 92 4.14 3.70 3.38
N LEU A 93 3.86 3.53 4.68
CA LEU A 93 3.50 2.22 5.24
C LEU A 93 2.16 1.69 4.70
N LEU A 94 1.16 2.58 4.52
CA LEU A 94 -0.09 2.21 3.87
C LEU A 94 0.15 1.71 2.45
N GLN A 95 0.96 2.42 1.66
CA GLN A 95 1.34 2.00 0.31
C GLN A 95 2.04 0.63 0.33
N PHE A 96 3.01 0.44 1.24
CA PHE A 96 3.70 -0.83 1.41
C PHE A 96 2.70 -1.96 1.65
N HIS A 97 1.82 -1.82 2.64
CA HIS A 97 0.86 -2.86 3.01
C HIS A 97 -0.18 -3.13 1.91
N LEU A 98 -0.61 -2.10 1.17
CA LEU A 98 -1.54 -2.24 0.07
C LEU A 98 -0.98 -3.14 -1.05
N CYS A 99 0.29 -2.98 -1.38
CA CYS A 99 0.96 -3.82 -2.38
C CYS A 99 1.40 -5.18 -1.81
N HIS A 100 1.86 -5.22 -0.56
CA HIS A 100 2.45 -6.42 0.05
C HIS A 100 1.40 -7.45 0.48
N SER A 101 0.27 -7.01 1.06
CA SER A 101 -0.80 -7.89 1.52
C SER A 101 -1.49 -8.63 0.38
N LYS A 102 -1.45 -8.06 -0.84
CA LYS A 102 -2.11 -8.55 -2.07
C LYS A 102 -3.63 -8.68 -1.93
N TYR A 103 -4.22 -8.12 -0.87
CA TYR A 103 -5.65 -8.19 -0.61
C TYR A 103 -6.44 -7.44 -1.68
N ALA A 104 -6.00 -6.24 -2.07
CA ALA A 104 -6.49 -5.54 -3.25
C ALA A 104 -5.55 -5.87 -4.43
N SER A 105 -5.84 -6.96 -5.15
CA SER A 105 -4.84 -7.59 -6.02
C SER A 105 -4.34 -6.70 -7.15
N ILE A 106 -5.17 -5.79 -7.67
CA ILE A 106 -4.79 -4.90 -8.78
C ILE A 106 -3.56 -4.04 -8.45
N PHE A 107 -3.39 -3.61 -7.19
CA PHE A 107 -2.27 -2.76 -6.78
C PHE A 107 -0.94 -3.50 -6.92
N ASN A 108 -0.82 -4.70 -6.35
CA ASN A 108 0.39 -5.51 -6.51
C ASN A 108 0.68 -5.86 -7.98
N LEU A 109 -0.36 -6.23 -8.74
CA LEU A 109 -0.22 -6.63 -10.14
C LEU A 109 0.29 -5.48 -11.01
N ILE A 110 -0.19 -4.26 -10.80
CA ILE A 110 0.29 -3.11 -11.57
C ILE A 110 1.71 -2.72 -11.13
N PHE A 111 1.94 -2.48 -9.84
CA PHE A 111 3.24 -1.99 -9.36
C PHE A 111 4.39 -3.01 -9.56
N CYS A 112 4.12 -4.32 -9.51
CA CYS A 112 5.18 -5.33 -9.45
C CYS A 112 5.15 -6.39 -10.55
N LYS A 113 4.15 -6.39 -11.44
CA LYS A 113 4.07 -7.39 -12.52
C LYS A 113 3.91 -6.74 -13.89
N TYR A 114 3.04 -5.75 -14.04
CA TYR A 114 2.76 -5.14 -15.34
C TYR A 114 3.97 -4.43 -15.96
N PHE A 115 4.82 -3.78 -15.15
CA PHE A 115 5.97 -3.01 -15.63
C PHE A 115 7.29 -3.77 -15.68
N ASN A 116 7.34 -5.04 -15.29
CA ASN A 116 8.60 -5.78 -15.17
C ASN A 116 9.37 -5.93 -16.49
N ASP A 117 8.66 -5.90 -17.62
CA ASP A 117 9.21 -6.05 -18.97
C ASP A 117 9.01 -4.78 -19.83
N LYS A 118 8.67 -3.64 -19.21
CA LYS A 118 8.35 -2.40 -19.93
C LYS A 118 9.47 -1.39 -19.84
N VAL A 119 9.75 -0.75 -20.97
CA VAL A 119 10.74 0.33 -21.07
C VAL A 119 10.15 1.68 -20.61
N ASN A 120 8.84 1.88 -20.79
CA ASN A 120 8.12 3.06 -20.32
C ASN A 120 7.13 2.71 -19.20
N TYR A 121 6.80 3.74 -18.42
CA TYR A 121 5.91 3.63 -17.26
C TYR A 121 4.49 4.15 -17.56
N ASP A 122 4.16 4.34 -18.84
CA ASP A 122 2.85 4.78 -19.30
C ASP A 122 1.88 3.61 -19.44
N PHE A 123 0.63 3.82 -19.04
CA PHE A 123 -0.41 2.81 -19.12
C PHE A 123 -1.79 3.43 -19.35
N THR A 124 -2.67 2.62 -19.93
CA THR A 124 -4.07 2.95 -20.20
C THR A 124 -4.95 1.85 -19.64
N GLU A 125 -6.23 2.15 -19.41
CA GLU A 125 -7.21 1.15 -18.96
C GLU A 125 -7.19 -0.09 -19.84
N GLU A 126 -7.22 0.08 -21.17
CA GLU A 126 -7.21 -1.02 -22.13
C GLU A 126 -6.00 -1.96 -21.95
N LYS A 127 -4.79 -1.39 -21.82
CA LYS A 127 -3.56 -2.18 -21.66
C LYS A 127 -3.57 -2.97 -20.35
N ILE A 128 -4.03 -2.34 -19.26
CA ILE A 128 -4.13 -3.02 -17.95
C ILE A 128 -5.18 -4.14 -18.00
N LEU A 129 -6.37 -3.89 -18.56
CA LEU A 129 -7.41 -4.90 -18.66
C LEU A 129 -6.97 -6.10 -19.50
N ASN A 130 -6.26 -5.87 -20.60
CA ASN A 130 -5.71 -6.95 -21.43
C ASN A 130 -4.63 -7.74 -20.67
N PHE A 131 -3.75 -7.05 -19.95
CA PHE A 131 -2.76 -7.69 -19.08
C PHE A 131 -3.43 -8.55 -17.99
N LEU A 132 -4.43 -8.02 -17.28
CA LEU A 132 -5.12 -8.74 -16.20
C LEU A 132 -5.82 -9.99 -16.73
N LYS A 133 -6.48 -9.91 -17.88
CA LYS A 133 -7.13 -11.08 -18.52
C LYS A 133 -6.11 -12.18 -18.84
N ARG A 134 -5.00 -11.82 -19.49
CA ARG A 134 -3.92 -12.78 -19.79
C ARG A 134 -3.30 -13.35 -18.51
N HIS A 135 -3.05 -12.52 -17.51
CA HIS A 135 -2.50 -12.97 -16.24
C HIS A 135 -3.43 -13.98 -15.53
N LEU A 136 -4.75 -13.76 -15.58
CA LEU A 136 -5.73 -14.71 -15.05
C LEU A 136 -5.72 -16.04 -15.83
N GLU A 137 -5.69 -15.97 -17.16
CA GLU A 137 -5.63 -17.15 -18.04
C GLU A 137 -4.35 -17.97 -17.82
N ASP A 138 -3.17 -17.32 -17.87
CA ASP A 138 -1.86 -17.97 -17.72
C ASP A 138 -1.69 -18.66 -16.35
N ASN A 139 -2.37 -18.16 -15.31
CA ASN A 139 -2.32 -18.72 -13.96
C ASN A 139 -3.50 -19.65 -13.64
N ASN A 140 -4.33 -20.01 -14.62
CA ASN A 140 -5.53 -20.84 -14.46
C ASN A 140 -6.50 -20.32 -13.37
N ILE A 141 -6.61 -19.00 -13.25
CA ILE A 141 -7.52 -18.33 -12.32
C ILE A 141 -8.82 -18.02 -13.06
N LYS A 142 -9.96 -18.18 -12.37
CA LYS A 142 -11.28 -17.91 -12.93
C LYS A 142 -11.33 -16.52 -13.57
N ALA A 143 -11.81 -16.46 -14.81
CA ALA A 143 -11.99 -15.20 -15.53
C ALA A 143 -12.95 -14.25 -14.78
N MET A 144 -12.58 -12.98 -14.76
CA MET A 144 -13.38 -11.91 -14.17
C MET A 144 -14.08 -11.09 -15.26
N SER A 145 -15.24 -10.52 -14.96
CA SER A 145 -15.95 -9.68 -15.94
C SER A 145 -15.15 -8.42 -16.25
N SER A 146 -15.20 -7.96 -17.51
CA SER A 146 -14.54 -6.70 -17.92
C SER A 146 -14.98 -5.52 -17.06
N ASN A 147 -16.24 -5.49 -16.62
CA ASN A 147 -16.76 -4.44 -15.74
C ASN A 147 -16.11 -4.46 -14.35
N THR A 148 -15.85 -5.66 -13.79
CA THR A 148 -15.15 -5.77 -12.51
C THR A 148 -13.72 -5.24 -12.61
N LEU A 149 -12.98 -5.66 -13.65
CA LEU A 149 -11.61 -5.20 -13.86
C LEU A 149 -11.53 -3.70 -14.16
N SER A 150 -12.49 -3.16 -14.93
CA SER A 150 -12.62 -1.72 -15.18
C SER A 150 -12.89 -0.93 -13.89
N ASN A 151 -13.77 -1.44 -13.03
CA ASN A 151 -14.08 -0.79 -11.75
C ASN A 151 -12.87 -0.77 -10.81
N ASP A 152 -12.12 -1.88 -10.72
CA ASP A 152 -10.88 -1.94 -9.96
C ASP A 152 -9.83 -0.98 -10.52
N PHE A 153 -9.69 -0.89 -11.84
CA PHE A 153 -8.77 0.06 -12.49
C PHE A 153 -9.12 1.51 -12.15
N LYS A 154 -10.40 1.88 -12.21
CA LYS A 154 -10.86 3.23 -11.84
C LYS A 154 -10.60 3.54 -10.38
N VAL A 155 -10.78 2.57 -9.49
CA VAL A 155 -10.48 2.74 -8.06
C VAL A 155 -8.97 2.85 -7.82
N PHE A 156 -8.17 2.06 -8.53
CA PHE A 156 -6.72 2.17 -8.50
C PHE A 156 -6.27 3.58 -8.91
N THR A 157 -6.73 4.11 -10.06
CA THR A 157 -6.31 5.44 -10.51
C THR A 157 -6.82 6.55 -9.59
N ARG A 158 -8.05 6.48 -9.08
CA ARG A 158 -8.58 7.45 -8.09
C ARG A 158 -7.88 7.39 -6.74
N SER A 159 -7.15 6.32 -6.43
CA SER A 159 -6.35 6.24 -5.20
C SER A 159 -5.11 7.13 -5.26
N TYR A 160 -4.61 7.45 -6.48
CA TYR A 160 -3.36 8.18 -6.69
C TYR A 160 -3.49 9.46 -7.53
N VAL A 161 -4.61 9.65 -8.23
CA VAL A 161 -4.85 10.79 -9.10
C VAL A 161 -6.15 11.48 -8.72
N SER A 162 -6.08 12.78 -8.45
CA SER A 162 -7.27 13.60 -8.21
C SER A 162 -7.97 14.00 -9.52
N SER A 163 -9.31 14.00 -9.51
CA SER A 163 -10.13 14.25 -10.71
C SER A 163 -10.36 15.74 -11.03
N VAL A 164 -9.65 16.66 -10.35
CA VAL A 164 -9.89 18.13 -10.30
C VAL A 164 -10.20 18.80 -11.64
N ARG A 165 -9.72 18.24 -12.76
CA ARG A 165 -9.98 18.81 -14.09
C ARG A 165 -11.38 18.52 -14.65
N GLU A 166 -12.17 17.61 -14.07
CA GLU A 166 -13.36 17.05 -14.74
C GLU A 166 -14.69 17.06 -13.95
N SER A 167 -14.77 17.46 -12.66
CA SER A 167 -16.07 17.45 -11.95
C SER A 167 -16.31 18.59 -10.93
N LYS A 168 -17.60 18.98 -10.80
CA LYS A 168 -18.12 19.97 -9.82
C LYS A 168 -18.20 19.46 -8.37
N THR A 169 -17.86 18.20 -8.11
CA THR A 169 -17.88 17.58 -6.78
C THR A 169 -16.47 17.54 -6.21
N LEU A 170 -16.00 18.73 -5.81
CA LEU A 170 -14.62 18.98 -5.37
C LEU A 170 -14.25 18.31 -4.04
N GLU A 171 -15.19 17.86 -3.20
CA GLU A 171 -14.86 17.36 -1.85
C GLU A 171 -14.51 15.87 -1.78
N ASP A 172 -14.96 15.05 -2.74
CA ASP A 172 -14.87 13.59 -2.62
C ASP A 172 -13.52 12.99 -3.06
N ASP A 173 -12.78 13.71 -3.92
CA ASP A 173 -11.55 13.20 -4.53
C ASP A 173 -10.25 13.65 -3.84
N PHE A 174 -10.27 14.66 -2.96
CA PHE A 174 -9.05 15.09 -2.23
C PHE A 174 -8.74 14.29 -0.96
N ASN A 175 -9.60 13.32 -0.62
CA ASN A 175 -9.50 12.61 0.65
C ASN A 175 -8.79 11.25 0.55
N SER A 176 -8.22 10.88 -0.61
CA SER A 176 -7.45 9.63 -0.70
C SER A 176 -6.10 9.79 -0.01
N PRO A 177 -5.75 8.93 0.96
CA PRO A 177 -4.51 9.07 1.73
C PRO A 177 -3.25 8.94 0.86
N LEU A 178 -3.32 8.28 -0.29
CA LEU A 178 -2.13 8.02 -1.12
C LEU A 178 -1.86 9.11 -2.18
N LEU A 179 -2.70 10.15 -2.26
CA LEU A 179 -2.52 11.23 -3.24
C LEU A 179 -1.22 12.00 -3.02
N GLU A 180 -0.89 12.27 -1.77
CA GLU A 180 0.29 13.04 -1.37
C GLU A 180 1.59 12.35 -1.78
N LEU A 181 1.57 11.02 -1.86
CA LEU A 181 2.72 10.24 -2.30
C LEU A 181 3.08 10.48 -3.77
N ASN A 182 2.17 11.02 -4.61
CA ASN A 182 2.44 11.37 -6.01
C ASN A 182 3.10 10.23 -6.82
N LEU A 183 2.60 9.00 -6.65
CA LEU A 183 3.14 7.79 -7.29
C LEU A 183 2.64 7.60 -8.72
N ILE A 184 1.50 8.20 -9.08
CA ILE A 184 0.89 8.11 -10.40
C ILE A 184 0.46 9.51 -10.83
N GLU A 185 0.77 9.86 -12.07
CA GLU A 185 0.33 11.09 -12.71
C GLU A 185 -0.61 10.79 -13.88
N LYS A 186 -1.57 11.69 -14.14
CA LYS A 186 -2.40 11.66 -15.36
C LYS A 186 -1.69 12.52 -16.41
N SER A 187 -1.15 11.87 -17.44
CA SER A 187 -0.46 12.54 -18.55
C SER A 187 -1.46 13.15 -19.53
N ASP A 188 -2.50 12.39 -19.90
CA ASP A 188 -3.57 12.79 -20.83
C ASP A 188 -4.93 12.22 -20.38
N ASN A 189 -6.01 12.48 -21.12
CA ASN A 189 -7.37 12.04 -20.76
C ASN A 189 -7.49 10.54 -20.42
N ASN A 190 -6.73 9.68 -21.12
CA ASN A 190 -6.79 8.21 -20.97
C ASN A 190 -5.44 7.56 -20.61
N THR A 191 -4.40 8.36 -20.37
CA THR A 191 -3.03 7.88 -20.16
C THR A 191 -2.53 8.29 -18.78
N PHE A 192 -2.07 7.31 -18.03
CA PHE A 192 -1.48 7.46 -16.71
C PHE A 192 -0.01 7.04 -16.77
N LYS A 193 0.80 7.54 -15.84
CA LYS A 193 2.21 7.21 -15.74
C LYS A 193 2.61 6.94 -14.30
N ILE A 194 3.34 5.85 -14.07
CA ILE A 194 4.00 5.61 -12.77
C ILE A 194 5.17 6.58 -12.66
N ASN A 195 5.20 7.36 -11.59
CA ASN A 195 6.26 8.31 -11.31
C ASN A 195 7.46 7.61 -10.65
N LYS A 196 8.17 6.79 -11.42
CA LYS A 196 9.40 6.14 -10.96
C LYS A 196 10.57 7.12 -11.00
N THR A 197 11.00 7.60 -9.84
CA THR A 197 11.95 8.72 -9.73
C THR A 197 12.79 8.64 -8.46
N ASN A 198 13.71 9.58 -8.28
CA ASN A 198 14.44 9.75 -7.03
C ASN A 198 13.51 10.39 -6.01
N ARG A 199 13.27 9.70 -4.90
CA ARG A 199 12.32 10.13 -3.85
C ARG A 199 12.93 9.82 -2.50
N ILE A 200 12.69 10.68 -1.52
CA ILE A 200 13.17 10.44 -0.16
C ILE A 200 12.06 9.72 0.59
N ILE A 201 12.37 8.54 1.12
CA ILE A 201 11.51 7.80 2.04
C ILE A 201 12.09 7.98 3.44
N PRO A 202 11.29 8.24 4.48
CA PRO A 202 11.81 8.34 5.82
C PRO A 202 12.65 7.09 6.19
N PRO A 203 13.91 7.24 6.62
CA PRO A 203 14.84 6.11 6.70
C PRO A 203 14.38 4.98 7.62
N ASN A 204 13.74 5.32 8.74
CA ASN A 204 13.16 4.36 9.67
C ASN A 204 11.97 3.59 9.06
N ILE A 205 11.16 4.24 8.23
CA ILE A 205 10.03 3.62 7.51
C ILE A 205 10.55 2.66 6.44
N PHE A 206 11.59 3.07 5.70
CA PHE A 206 12.26 2.20 4.73
C PHE A 206 12.88 0.98 5.42
N ALA A 207 13.62 1.18 6.52
CA ALA A 207 14.21 0.10 7.31
C ALA A 207 13.14 -0.88 7.85
N TYR A 208 12.04 -0.36 8.40
CA TYR A 208 10.92 -1.18 8.86
C TYR A 208 10.34 -2.02 7.72
N SER A 209 10.15 -1.42 6.54
CA SER A 209 9.66 -2.11 5.34
C SER A 209 10.58 -3.25 4.90
N VAL A 210 11.91 -3.08 5.00
CA VAL A 210 12.89 -4.14 4.71
C VAL A 210 12.75 -5.32 5.68
N LEU A 211 12.52 -5.06 6.98
CA LEU A 211 12.26 -6.13 7.95
C LEU A 211 10.96 -6.89 7.63
N LEU A 212 9.91 -6.21 7.15
CA LEU A 212 8.69 -6.90 6.72
C LEU A 212 8.92 -7.82 5.52
N ILE A 213 9.77 -7.43 4.54
CA ILE A 213 10.16 -8.31 3.43
C ILE A 213 10.99 -9.50 3.94
N CYS A 214 11.88 -9.28 4.90
CA CYS A 214 12.65 -10.33 5.55
C CYS A 214 11.76 -11.42 6.17
N GLU A 215 10.67 -11.02 6.84
CA GLU A 215 9.69 -11.93 7.43
C GLU A 215 8.89 -12.68 6.37
N SER A 216 8.42 -11.98 5.33
CA SER A 216 7.61 -12.62 4.28
C SER A 216 8.38 -13.66 3.47
N GLU A 217 9.67 -13.41 3.25
CA GLU A 217 10.56 -14.32 2.53
C GLU A 217 11.20 -15.37 3.44
N ASN A 218 11.02 -15.26 4.76
CA ASN A 218 11.66 -16.11 5.76
C ASN A 218 13.18 -16.22 5.53
N SER A 219 13.82 -15.10 5.20
CA SER A 219 15.24 -15.02 4.83
C SER A 219 15.93 -13.82 5.46
N ARG A 220 17.07 -14.06 6.11
CA ARG A 220 17.94 -13.02 6.69
C ARG A 220 18.92 -12.40 5.70
N SER A 221 18.89 -12.85 4.44
CA SER A 221 19.72 -12.29 3.37
C SER A 221 18.81 -11.94 2.20
N LEU A 222 18.69 -10.65 1.91
CA LEU A 222 17.84 -10.14 0.85
C LEU A 222 18.71 -9.60 -0.29
N SER A 223 18.43 -10.04 -1.52
CA SER A 223 19.13 -9.51 -2.68
C SER A 223 18.60 -8.13 -3.05
N PHE A 224 19.46 -7.30 -3.65
CA PHE A 224 19.03 -6.00 -4.19
C PHE A 224 17.82 -6.15 -5.13
N ARG A 225 17.85 -7.18 -5.99
CA ARG A 225 16.76 -7.48 -6.93
C ARG A 225 15.42 -7.72 -6.22
N LEU A 226 15.40 -8.46 -5.11
CA LEU A 226 14.18 -8.69 -4.35
C LEU A 226 13.63 -7.38 -3.78
N ILE A 227 14.50 -6.54 -3.21
CA ILE A 227 14.11 -5.24 -2.66
C ILE A 227 13.61 -4.29 -3.77
N GLN A 228 14.25 -4.33 -4.93
CA GLN A 228 13.84 -3.59 -6.12
C GLN A 228 12.47 -4.04 -6.62
N GLU A 229 12.25 -5.36 -6.75
CA GLU A 229 10.98 -5.93 -7.23
C GLU A 229 9.83 -5.77 -6.22
N THR A 230 10.14 -5.48 -4.96
CA THR A 230 9.20 -5.21 -3.86
C THR A 230 9.17 -3.73 -3.50
N ILE A 231 9.89 -3.30 -2.46
CA ILE A 231 9.89 -1.94 -1.91
C ILE A 231 10.17 -0.89 -2.99
N GLY A 232 11.16 -1.12 -3.85
CA GLY A 232 11.50 -0.22 -4.95
C GLY A 232 10.31 0.02 -5.89
N ASN A 233 9.60 -1.05 -6.24
CA ASN A 233 8.37 -0.98 -7.04
C ASN A 233 7.18 -0.41 -6.27
N TYR A 234 6.99 -0.78 -4.99
CA TYR A 234 5.90 -0.27 -4.15
C TYR A 234 5.99 1.25 -3.99
N PHE A 235 7.21 1.78 -3.87
CA PHE A 235 7.46 3.20 -3.62
C PHE A 235 7.86 3.99 -4.87
N CYS A 236 7.87 3.34 -6.05
CA CYS A 236 8.28 3.94 -7.32
C CYS A 236 9.67 4.59 -7.26
N LEU A 237 10.63 3.91 -6.63
CA LEU A 237 12.00 4.38 -6.56
C LEU A 237 12.76 4.06 -7.86
N SER A 238 13.57 5.01 -8.33
CA SER A 238 14.64 4.70 -9.28
C SER A 238 15.67 3.75 -8.66
N ASN A 239 16.54 3.17 -9.48
CA ASN A 239 17.59 2.29 -8.96
C ASN A 239 18.60 3.08 -8.11
N ASP A 240 19.04 4.24 -8.59
CA ASP A 240 19.95 5.14 -7.87
C ASP A 240 19.39 5.50 -6.49
N SER A 241 18.11 5.89 -6.44
CA SER A 241 17.46 6.23 -5.17
C SER A 241 17.31 5.02 -4.26
N LEU A 242 17.01 3.83 -4.80
CA LEU A 242 16.94 2.61 -4.02
C LEU A 242 18.30 2.24 -3.41
N GLU A 243 19.37 2.34 -4.19
CA GLU A 243 20.75 2.12 -3.74
C GLU A 243 21.10 3.06 -2.58
N GLU A 244 20.79 4.35 -2.71
CA GLU A 244 20.99 5.32 -1.63
C GLU A 244 20.27 4.92 -0.33
N HIS A 245 19.00 4.50 -0.40
CA HIS A 245 18.26 4.06 0.79
C HIS A 245 18.86 2.80 1.41
N ILE A 246 19.28 1.85 0.58
CA ILE A 246 19.91 0.60 1.05
C ILE A 246 21.25 0.91 1.75
N HIS A 247 22.07 1.81 1.19
CA HIS A 247 23.30 2.24 1.83
C HIS A 247 23.07 2.94 3.17
N GLN A 248 21.97 3.68 3.32
CA GLN A 248 21.62 4.35 4.56
C GLN A 248 21.24 3.38 5.69
N LEU A 249 20.75 2.17 5.39
CA LEU A 249 20.26 1.22 6.39
C LEU A 249 21.28 0.93 7.51
N ASN A 250 22.56 0.77 7.17
CA ASN A 250 23.62 0.49 8.14
C ASN A 250 23.79 1.61 9.17
N PHE A 251 23.44 2.85 8.82
CA PHE A 251 23.50 4.01 9.73
C PHE A 251 22.25 4.16 10.58
N ILE A 252 21.10 3.66 10.10
CA ILE A 252 19.82 3.71 10.81
C ILE A 252 19.76 2.67 11.93
N SER A 253 20.27 1.47 11.67
CA SER A 253 20.26 0.40 12.66
C SER A 253 21.40 -0.59 12.44
N PRO A 254 22.07 -1.05 13.51
CA PRO A 254 23.13 -2.06 13.42
C PRO A 254 22.62 -3.45 12.98
N LEU A 255 21.29 -3.61 12.83
CA LEU A 255 20.64 -4.81 12.30
C LEU A 255 20.98 -5.07 10.84
N PHE A 256 21.19 -4.01 10.05
CA PHE A 256 21.47 -4.12 8.64
C PHE A 256 22.98 -4.14 8.39
N VAL A 257 23.39 -5.03 7.50
CA VAL A 257 24.76 -5.14 7.01
C VAL A 257 24.70 -5.27 5.49
N TYR A 258 25.00 -4.18 4.80
CA TYR A 258 25.17 -4.17 3.36
C TYR A 258 26.50 -4.80 2.95
N ASN A 259 26.44 -5.86 2.13
CA ASN A 259 27.60 -6.53 1.54
C ASN A 259 27.50 -6.48 0.02
N GLU A 260 28.63 -6.18 -0.64
CA GLU A 260 28.73 -6.18 -2.09
C GLU A 260 29.87 -7.13 -2.50
N ASP A 261 29.49 -8.35 -2.87
CA ASP A 261 30.44 -9.41 -3.26
C ASP A 261 30.26 -9.73 -4.75
N ALA A 262 31.36 -9.66 -5.52
CA ALA A 262 31.42 -10.07 -6.93
C ALA A 262 30.29 -9.49 -7.81
N GLY A 263 29.85 -8.26 -7.55
CA GLY A 263 28.80 -7.56 -8.31
C GLY A 263 27.36 -7.93 -7.92
N THR A 264 27.15 -8.68 -6.83
CA THR A 264 25.82 -8.93 -6.26
C THR A 264 25.69 -8.24 -4.91
N ALA A 265 24.93 -7.15 -4.87
CA ALA A 265 24.58 -6.45 -3.64
C ALA A 265 23.53 -7.22 -2.84
N ASN A 266 23.83 -7.52 -1.58
CA ASN A 266 22.91 -8.18 -0.65
C ASN A 266 22.85 -7.44 0.69
N ILE A 267 21.67 -7.44 1.30
CA ILE A 267 21.43 -6.91 2.64
C ILE A 267 21.34 -8.10 3.58
N GLN A 268 22.32 -8.25 4.46
CA GLN A 268 22.26 -9.19 5.58
C GLN A 268 21.58 -8.51 6.77
N ILE A 269 20.68 -9.24 7.41
CA ILE A 269 19.88 -8.77 8.53
C ILE A 269 20.20 -9.66 9.72
N LYS A 270 20.71 -9.06 10.81
CA LYS A 270 20.97 -9.76 12.07
C LYS A 270 19.67 -10.21 12.73
N ASP A 271 19.77 -11.04 13.76
CA ASP A 271 18.60 -11.39 14.56
C ASP A 271 17.98 -10.15 15.19
N TYR A 272 16.66 -10.07 15.10
CA TYR A 272 15.83 -9.01 15.65
C TYR A 272 14.51 -9.59 16.15
N ASP A 273 13.85 -8.85 17.02
CA ASP A 273 12.53 -9.18 17.53
C ASP A 273 11.47 -8.11 17.17
N GLU A 274 10.24 -8.29 17.67
CA GLU A 274 9.17 -7.31 17.46
C GLU A 274 9.49 -5.94 18.06
N ASN A 275 10.27 -5.87 19.15
CA ASN A 275 10.63 -4.60 19.77
C ASN A 275 11.58 -3.81 18.87
N ASP A 276 12.53 -4.47 18.21
CA ASP A 276 13.41 -3.83 17.23
C ASP A 276 12.63 -3.16 16.10
N LYS A 277 11.62 -3.86 15.55
CA LYS A 277 10.71 -3.30 14.55
C LYS A 277 9.94 -2.09 15.08
N VAL A 278 9.34 -2.21 16.26
CA VAL A 278 8.60 -1.11 16.90
C VAL A 278 9.51 0.07 17.23
N ASN A 279 10.77 -0.17 17.59
CA ASN A 279 11.76 0.87 17.87
C ASN A 279 12.09 1.69 16.62
N LEU A 280 12.13 1.09 15.43
CA LEU A 280 12.28 1.83 14.17
C LEU A 280 11.12 2.80 13.97
N LEU A 281 9.88 2.33 14.13
CA LEU A 281 8.70 3.19 14.04
C LEU A 281 8.72 4.27 15.11
N ARG A 282 9.01 3.92 16.36
CA ARG A 282 9.10 4.89 17.46
C ARG A 282 10.09 6.01 17.15
N ARG A 283 11.29 5.68 16.66
CA ARG A 283 12.29 6.67 16.22
C ARG A 283 11.82 7.53 15.05
N HIS A 284 10.89 7.06 14.23
CA HIS A 284 10.30 7.90 13.17
C HIS A 284 9.34 8.93 13.76
N TYR A 285 8.39 8.49 14.60
CA TYR A 285 7.29 9.33 15.06
C TYR A 285 7.59 10.18 16.31
N GLU A 286 8.65 9.87 17.06
CA GLU A 286 9.06 10.67 18.24
C GLU A 286 10.15 11.71 17.92
N ASN A 287 10.66 11.75 16.67
CA ASN A 287 11.64 12.72 16.19
C ASN A 287 10.94 13.92 15.52
#